data_AF-A0A2V4DI26-F1
#
_entry.id   AF-A0A2V4DI26-F1
#
_cell.length_a   1.000
_cell.length_b   1.000
_cell.length_c   1.000
_cell.angle_alpha   90.00
_cell.angle_beta   90.00
_cell.angle_gamma   90.00
#
_symmetry.space_group_name_H-M   'P 1'
#
loop_
_entity.id
_entity.type
_entity.pdbx_description
1 polymer ?
#
loop_
_entity_poly.entity_id
_entity_poly.type
_entity_poly.pdbx_seq_one_letter_code
_entity_poly.pdbx_strand_id
1 'polypeptide(L)'
;LTNLNYADLTGANLDSAILDDAELEGAVLTGAYLYYASINNGTNLYIADLTGADLTGANLTGAMLHHANFTDAIVTDADFTDTAWYNTIWTDGESYNENQA
;
A
#
# COMPACT_ATOMS: atom_id res chain seq x y z
N LEU A 1 -0.32 17.49 -1.32
CA LEU A 1 -0.26 16.59 -2.49
C LEU A 1 1.20 16.38 -2.87
N THR A 2 1.76 15.29 -2.39
CA THR A 2 3.11 14.83 -2.74
C THR A 2 2.95 13.86 -3.91
N ASN A 3 3.68 14.07 -5.01
CA ASN A 3 3.64 13.18 -6.17
C ASN A 3 4.90 12.31 -6.20
N LEU A 4 4.69 11.01 -6.04
CA LEU A 4 5.69 9.95 -6.03
C LEU A 4 5.31 8.83 -7.02
N ASN A 5 4.50 9.15 -8.04
CA ASN A 5 4.12 8.19 -9.06
C ASN A 5 5.37 7.61 -9.74
N TYR A 6 5.42 6.29 -9.83
CA TYR A 6 6.54 5.52 -10.39
C TYR A 6 7.89 5.79 -9.73
N ALA A 7 7.91 6.35 -8.52
CA ALA A 7 9.13 6.52 -7.76
C ALA A 7 9.68 5.16 -7.32
N ASP A 8 11.00 5.02 -7.36
CA ASP A 8 11.69 3.91 -6.72
C ASP A 8 11.98 4.26 -5.26
N LEU A 9 11.26 3.60 -4.37
CA LEU A 9 11.33 3.70 -2.91
C LEU A 9 11.73 2.33 -2.31
N THR A 10 12.43 1.49 -3.08
CA THR A 10 12.88 0.17 -2.65
C THR A 10 13.71 0.29 -1.36
N GLY A 11 13.28 -0.41 -0.31
CA GLY A 11 13.95 -0.40 0.99
C GLY A 11 13.96 0.96 1.71
N ALA A 12 13.15 1.93 1.25
CA ALA A 12 13.08 3.24 1.88
C ALA A 12 12.60 3.14 3.33
N ASN A 13 13.17 3.97 4.20
CA ASN A 13 12.63 4.14 5.54
C ASN A 13 11.57 5.25 5.52
N LEU A 14 10.31 4.84 5.66
CA LEU A 14 9.12 5.67 5.70
C LEU A 14 8.34 5.45 7.01
N ASP A 15 9.04 5.03 8.08
CA ASP A 15 8.47 4.87 9.41
C ASP A 15 7.76 6.17 9.84
N SER A 16 6.49 6.02 10.23
CA SER A 16 5.60 7.09 10.68
C SER A 16 5.45 8.23 9.67
N ALA A 17 5.74 7.99 8.38
CA ALA A 17 5.59 8.97 7.33
C ALA A 17 4.12 9.36 7.14
N ILE A 18 3.89 10.62 6.82
CA ILE A 18 2.57 11.14 6.46
C ILE A 18 2.49 11.18 4.93
N LEU A 19 1.81 10.19 4.36
CA LEU A 19 1.57 10.01 2.93
C LEU A 19 0.09 10.21 2.57
N ASP A 20 -0.70 10.81 3.48
CA ASP A 20 -2.09 11.15 3.22
C ASP A 20 -2.23 11.99 1.94
N ASP A 21 -3.22 11.64 1.13
CA ASP A 21 -3.46 12.23 -0.20
C ASP A 21 -2.26 12.17 -1.17
N ALA A 22 -1.29 11.27 -0.95
CA ALA A 22 -0.16 11.12 -1.87
C ALA A 22 -0.58 10.40 -3.16
N GLU A 23 0.10 10.75 -4.24
CA GLU A 23 0.05 10.01 -5.50
C GLU A 23 1.23 9.05 -5.52
N LEU A 24 0.96 7.75 -5.42
CA LEU A 24 1.93 6.65 -5.38
C LEU A 24 1.63 5.61 -6.48
N GLU A 25 0.96 6.03 -7.56
CA GLU A 25 0.63 5.15 -8.67
C GLU A 25 1.90 4.53 -9.24
N GLY A 26 1.97 3.20 -9.25
CA GLY A 26 3.11 2.44 -9.76
C GLY A 26 4.41 2.65 -9.00
N ALA A 27 4.39 3.24 -7.80
CA ALA A 27 5.57 3.36 -6.96
C ALA A 27 6.10 1.97 -6.58
N VAL A 28 7.44 1.84 -6.53
CA VAL A 28 8.12 0.62 -6.11
C VAL A 28 8.52 0.78 -4.65
N LEU A 29 7.78 0.15 -3.75
CA LEU A 29 7.95 0.15 -2.30
C LEU A 29 8.46 -1.20 -1.79
N THR A 30 9.06 -2.02 -2.66
CA THR A 30 9.55 -3.35 -2.32
C THR A 30 10.49 -3.29 -1.10
N GLY A 31 10.16 -4.03 -0.05
CA GLY A 31 10.94 -4.06 1.20
C GLY A 31 11.00 -2.73 1.97
N ALA A 32 10.14 -1.75 1.66
CA ALA A 32 10.11 -0.48 2.37
C ALA A 32 9.60 -0.65 3.82
N TYR A 33 10.08 0.21 4.71
CA TYR A 33 9.64 0.25 6.11
C TYR A 33 8.57 1.33 6.27
N LEU A 34 7.33 0.92 6.50
CA LEU A 34 6.13 1.77 6.60
C LEU A 34 5.45 1.63 7.97
N TYR A 35 6.21 1.29 9.02
CA TYR A 35 5.71 1.20 10.39
C TYR A 35 4.87 2.43 10.75
N TYR A 36 3.63 2.23 11.20
CA TYR A 36 2.74 3.33 11.62
C TYR A 36 2.57 4.47 10.59
N ALA A 37 2.87 4.24 9.31
CA ALA A 37 2.71 5.25 8.28
C ALA A 37 1.23 5.58 8.07
N SER A 38 0.96 6.84 7.76
CA SER A 38 -0.36 7.34 7.41
C SER A 38 -0.48 7.35 5.89
N ILE A 39 -1.30 6.47 5.33
CA ILE A 39 -1.49 6.21 3.89
C ILE A 39 -3.00 6.23 3.59
N ASN A 40 -3.73 7.21 4.14
CA ASN A 40 -5.19 7.23 4.12
C ASN A 40 -5.73 8.31 3.15
N ASN A 41 -7.03 8.61 3.25
CA ASN A 41 -7.71 9.67 2.49
C ASN A 41 -7.66 9.49 0.96
N GLY A 42 -7.77 8.26 0.46
CA GLY A 42 -7.75 8.04 -0.99
C GLY A 42 -6.35 8.11 -1.60
N THR A 43 -5.29 7.94 -0.79
CA THR A 43 -3.93 7.75 -1.30
C THR A 43 -3.93 6.74 -2.44
N ASN A 44 -3.33 7.12 -3.56
CA ASN A 44 -3.40 6.37 -4.79
C ASN A 44 -2.23 5.37 -4.87
N LEU A 45 -2.48 4.10 -4.56
CA LEU A 45 -1.53 2.99 -4.69
C LEU A 45 -1.87 2.11 -5.91
N TYR A 46 -2.57 2.65 -6.91
CA TYR A 46 -2.87 1.92 -8.14
C TYR A 46 -1.58 1.32 -8.71
N ILE A 47 -1.57 0.00 -8.98
CA ILE A 47 -0.43 -0.78 -9.50
C ILE A 47 0.89 -0.64 -8.72
N ALA A 48 0.87 -0.18 -7.46
CA ALA A 48 2.08 -0.07 -6.64
C ALA A 48 2.62 -1.45 -6.23
N ASP A 49 3.95 -1.56 -6.14
CA ASP A 49 4.62 -2.78 -5.69
C ASP A 49 5.09 -2.62 -4.23
N LEU A 50 4.36 -3.24 -3.31
CA LEU A 50 4.68 -3.30 -1.87
C LEU A 50 5.24 -4.67 -1.46
N THR A 51 5.78 -5.45 -2.40
CA THR A 51 6.31 -6.79 -2.11
C THR A 51 7.31 -6.76 -0.96
N GLY A 52 7.06 -7.54 0.10
CA GLY A 52 7.93 -7.62 1.27
C GLY A 52 8.02 -6.34 2.11
N ALA A 53 7.19 -5.32 1.87
CA ALA A 53 7.17 -4.11 2.68
C ALA A 53 6.62 -4.41 4.09
N ASP A 54 7.10 -3.66 5.09
CA ASP A 54 6.60 -3.76 6.46
C ASP A 54 5.63 -2.62 6.76
N LEU A 55 4.34 -2.93 6.79
CA LEU A 55 3.22 -2.02 7.05
C LEU A 55 2.70 -2.15 8.48
N THR A 56 3.51 -2.67 9.43
CA THR A 56 3.03 -2.92 10.79
C THR A 56 2.43 -1.65 11.41
N GLY A 57 1.14 -1.70 11.78
CA GLY A 57 0.41 -0.57 12.35
C GLY A 57 0.10 0.58 11.39
N ALA A 58 0.36 0.45 10.08
CA ALA A 58 0.07 1.48 9.09
C ALA A 58 -1.44 1.69 8.94
N ASN A 59 -1.84 2.93 8.70
CA ASN A 59 -3.23 3.28 8.43
C ASN A 59 -3.42 3.50 6.92
N LEU A 60 -4.11 2.57 6.26
CA LEU A 60 -4.46 2.64 4.84
C LEU A 60 -5.96 2.93 4.63
N THR A 61 -6.68 3.44 5.62
CA THR A 61 -8.13 3.63 5.54
C THR A 61 -8.51 4.47 4.31
N GLY A 62 -9.39 3.92 3.47
CA GLY A 62 -9.85 4.60 2.25
C GLY A 62 -8.85 4.65 1.10
N ALA A 63 -7.67 4.00 1.19
CA ALA A 63 -6.68 4.00 0.11
C ALA A 63 -7.17 3.23 -1.13
N MET A 64 -6.66 3.60 -2.31
CA MET A 64 -6.94 2.92 -3.57
C MET A 64 -5.84 1.91 -3.88
N LEU A 65 -6.14 0.61 -3.76
CA LEU A 65 -5.17 -0.50 -3.84
C LEU A 65 -5.31 -1.34 -5.12
N HIS A 66 -6.08 -0.89 -6.11
CA HIS A 66 -6.36 -1.68 -7.31
C HIS A 66 -5.05 -2.08 -8.00
N HIS A 67 -4.91 -3.37 -8.29
CA HIS A 67 -3.72 -3.97 -8.90
C HIS A 67 -2.41 -3.82 -8.09
N ALA A 68 -2.46 -3.34 -6.85
CA ALA A 68 -1.30 -3.30 -5.98
C ALA A 68 -0.85 -4.71 -5.59
N ASN A 69 0.45 -4.85 -5.30
CA ASN A 69 1.04 -6.11 -4.90
C ASN A 69 1.58 -6.05 -3.47
N PHE A 70 1.00 -6.83 -2.57
CA PHE A 70 1.39 -6.98 -1.17
C PHE A 70 2.03 -8.34 -0.88
N THR A 71 2.48 -9.08 -1.89
CA THR A 71 3.12 -10.40 -1.70
C THR A 71 4.21 -10.31 -0.64
N ASP A 72 4.20 -11.22 0.34
CA ASP A 72 5.15 -11.27 1.46
C ASP A 72 5.21 -10.00 2.35
N ALA A 73 4.30 -9.03 2.17
CA ALA A 73 4.24 -7.85 3.01
C ALA A 73 3.81 -8.20 4.45
N ILE A 74 4.34 -7.47 5.43
CA ILE A 74 3.95 -7.61 6.83
C ILE A 74 2.84 -6.60 7.11
N VAL A 75 1.63 -7.08 7.39
CA VAL A 75 0.43 -6.24 7.57
C VAL A 75 -0.16 -6.35 8.98
N THR A 76 0.65 -6.76 9.97
CA THR A 76 0.20 -6.88 11.36
C THR A 76 -0.32 -5.54 11.87
N ASP A 77 -1.54 -5.52 12.41
CA ASP A 77 -2.22 -4.32 12.92
C ASP A 77 -2.42 -3.17 11.90
N ALA A 78 -2.22 -3.43 10.60
CA ALA A 78 -2.50 -2.45 9.56
C ALA A 78 -4.02 -2.32 9.33
N ASP A 79 -4.48 -1.08 9.11
CA ASP A 79 -5.90 -0.79 8.88
C ASP A 79 -6.20 -0.65 7.38
N PHE A 80 -6.97 -1.59 6.84
CA PHE A 80 -7.45 -1.62 5.45
C PHE A 80 -8.95 -1.28 5.32
N THR A 81 -9.57 -0.74 6.37
CA THR A 81 -11.00 -0.36 6.36
C THR A 81 -11.29 0.59 5.19
N ASP A 82 -12.40 0.35 4.50
CA ASP A 82 -12.87 1.15 3.36
C ASP A 82 -11.84 1.31 2.21
N THR A 83 -10.82 0.46 2.13
CA THR A 83 -9.93 0.43 0.97
C THR A 83 -10.68 -0.05 -0.26
N ALA A 84 -10.36 0.55 -1.41
CA ALA A 84 -10.88 0.10 -2.70
C ALA A 84 -9.84 -0.79 -3.38
N TRP A 85 -10.14 -2.08 -3.54
CA TRP A 85 -9.17 -3.08 -4.02
C TRP A 85 -9.79 -3.97 -5.10
N TYR A 86 -9.08 -4.15 -6.20
CA TYR A 86 -9.51 -4.98 -7.32
C TYR A 86 -8.27 -5.54 -8.01
N ASN A 87 -8.23 -6.84 -8.26
CA ASN A 87 -7.03 -7.56 -8.70
C ASN A 87 -5.79 -7.25 -7.83
N THR A 88 -6.00 -6.99 -6.54
CA THR A 88 -4.91 -6.75 -5.59
C THR A 88 -4.34 -8.09 -5.17
N ILE A 89 -3.01 -8.23 -5.26
CA ILE A 89 -2.30 -9.43 -4.80
C ILE A 89 -2.01 -9.22 -3.32
N TRP A 90 -2.47 -10.14 -2.48
CA TRP A 90 -2.32 -10.04 -1.03
C TRP A 90 -1.09 -10.77 -0.52
N THR A 91 -0.89 -10.77 0.80
CA THR A 91 0.33 -11.27 1.45
C THR A 91 0.63 -12.74 1.20
N ASP A 92 -0.39 -13.53 0.85
CA ASP A 92 -0.27 -14.94 0.46
C ASP A 92 0.13 -15.16 -1.01
N GLY A 93 0.29 -14.06 -1.78
CA GLY A 93 0.60 -14.09 -3.20
C GLY A 93 -0.60 -14.36 -4.11
N GLU A 94 -1.81 -14.47 -3.55
CA GLU A 94 -3.03 -14.69 -4.31
C GLU A 94 -3.75 -13.37 -4.59
N SER A 95 -4.41 -13.30 -5.75
CA SER A 95 -5.22 -12.15 -6.13
C SER A 95 -6.68 -12.38 -5.76
N TYR A 96 -7.26 -11.41 -5.04
CA TYR A 96 -8.69 -11.37 -4.75
C TYR A 96 -9.31 -10.16 -5.45
N ASN A 97 -10.56 -10.31 -5.88
CA ASN A 97 -11.35 -9.21 -6.45
C ASN A 97 -12.46 -8.81 -5.48
N GLU A 98 -12.57 -7.52 -5.19
CA GLU A 98 -13.81 -6.99 -4.64
C GLU A 98 -14.93 -7.23 -5.68
N ASN A 99 -16.03 -7.87 -5.24
CA ASN A 99 -17.10 -8.53 -5.99
C ASN A 99 -16.86 -10.00 -6.45
N GLN A 100 -16.74 -10.92 -5.49
CA GLN A 100 -17.30 -12.28 -5.64
C GLN A 100 -18.68 -12.44 -4.97
N ALA A 101 -19.48 -11.37 -5.01
CA ALA A 101 -20.93 -11.41 -4.76
C ALA A 101 -21.67 -11.10 -6.08
#